data_AF-A0AAV1YSN2-F1
#
_entry.id   AF-A0AAV1YSN2-F1
#
_cell.length_a   1.000
_cell.length_b   1.000
_cell.length_c   1.000
_cell.angle_alpha   90.00
_cell.angle_beta   90.00
_cell.angle_gamma   90.00
#
_symmetry.space_group_name_H-M   'P 1'
#
loop_
_entity.id
_entity.type
_entity.pdbx_description
1 polymer ?
#
loop_
_entity_poly.entity_id
_entity_poly.type
_entity_poly.pdbx_seq_one_letter_code
_entity_poly.pdbx_strand_id
1 'polypeptide(L)' 'IAEEDAVKSSPGRLIAIKCDLTEESDILSMFKDIRQIFGRIDVCINNAGLGEDAPLLTGSSSDFRNMLWT' A
#
# COMPACT_ATOMS: atom_id res chain seq x y z
N ILE A 1 12.92 -8.81 2.34
CA ILE A 1 13.75 -9.88 2.97
C ILE A 1 14.60 -9.33 4.10
N ALA A 2 15.41 -8.28 3.91
CA ALA A 2 16.19 -7.68 5.00
C ALA A 2 15.36 -7.07 6.15
N GLU A 3 14.14 -6.60 5.89
CA GLU A 3 13.26 -6.01 6.92
C GLU A 3 12.52 -7.04 7.78
N GLU A 4 12.22 -8.24 7.25
CA GLU A 4 11.54 -9.28 8.05
C GLU A 4 12.39 -9.75 9.23
N ASP A 5 13.71 -9.85 9.05
CA ASP A 5 14.62 -10.30 10.10
C ASP A 5 14.76 -9.28 11.24
N ALA A 6 14.66 -7.98 10.93
CA ALA A 6 14.72 -6.91 11.94
C ALA A 6 13.46 -6.84 12.83
N VAL A 7 12.31 -7.31 12.33
CA VAL A 7 11.03 -7.26 13.06
C VAL A 7 10.80 -8.54 13.89
N LYS A 8 11.50 -9.64 13.63
CA LYS A 8 11.36 -10.91 14.38
C LYS A 8 11.54 -10.77 15.89
N SER A 9 12.36 -9.81 16.36
CA SER A 9 12.59 -9.55 17.79
C SER A 9 11.70 -8.47 18.38
N SER A 10 10.89 -7.79 17.57
CA SER A 10 10.04 -6.70 18.03
C SER A 10 8.74 -7.22 18.65
N PRO A 11 8.22 -6.60 19.73
CA PRO A 11 6.93 -6.96 20.28
C PRO A 11 5.82 -6.61 19.28
N GLY A 12 4.99 -7.59 18.90
CA GLY A 12 3.87 -7.39 17.98
C GLY A 12 3.70 -8.54 16.99
N ARG A 13 2.71 -8.42 16.10
CA ARG A 13 2.48 -9.33 14.98
C ARG A 13 2.58 -8.54 13.69
N LEU A 14 3.46 -8.98 12.79
CA LEU A 14 3.54 -8.48 11.42
C LEU A 14 2.82 -9.48 10.51
N ILE A 15 1.88 -8.99 9.69
CA ILE A 15 1.15 -9.81 8.71
C ILE A 15 1.22 -9.10 7.38
N ALA A 16 1.84 -9.73 6.38
CA ALA A 16 1.80 -9.24 5.01
C ALA A 16 0.48 -9.66 4.37
N ILE A 17 -0.26 -8.71 3.81
CA ILE A 17 -1.47 -8.94 3.01
C ILE A 17 -1.18 -8.36 1.62
N LYS A 18 -1.31 -9.18 0.58
CA LYS A 18 -1.21 -8.69 -0.80
C LYS A 18 -2.50 -7.92 -1.11
N CYS A 19 -2.35 -6.70 -1.61
CA CYS A 19 -3.45 -5.85 -2.06
C CYS A 19 -2.94 -4.99 -3.22
N ASP A 20 -3.60 -5.05 -4.36
CA ASP A 20 -3.44 -4.02 -5.38
C ASP A 20 -4.38 -2.85 -5.04
N LEU A 21 -3.84 -1.64 -4.85
CA LEU A 21 -4.66 -0.47 -4.50
C LEU A 21 -5.32 0.19 -5.70
N THR A 22 -5.03 -0.25 -6.92
CA THR A 22 -5.82 0.17 -8.10
C THR A 22 -7.10 -0.66 -8.26
N GLU A 23 -7.26 -1.75 -7.48
CA GLU A 23 -8.37 -2.69 -7.58
C GLU A 23 -9.26 -2.64 -6.33
N GLU A 24 -10.47 -2.09 -6.45
CA GLU A 24 -11.39 -1.91 -5.31
C GLU A 24 -11.72 -3.22 -4.57
N SER A 25 -11.84 -4.33 -5.30
CA SER A 25 -12.11 -5.64 -4.69
C SER A 25 -10.99 -6.11 -3.76
N ASP A 26 -9.73 -5.83 -4.11
CA ASP A 26 -8.57 -6.17 -3.29
C ASP A 26 -8.56 -5.33 -2.01
N ILE A 27 -8.85 -4.03 -2.12
CA ILE A 27 -8.95 -3.11 -0.97
C ILE A 27 -10.02 -3.62 0.01
N LEU A 28 -11.22 -3.90 -0.48
CA LEU A 28 -12.32 -4.38 0.36
C LEU A 28 -12.00 -5.71 1.03
N SER A 29 -11.33 -6.63 0.32
CA SER A 29 -10.89 -7.90 0.88
C SER A 29 -9.85 -7.71 1.97
N MET A 30 -8.84 -6.86 1.75
CA MET A 30 -7.81 -6.55 2.74
C MET A 30 -8.43 -5.98 4.03
N PHE A 31 -9.34 -5.01 3.93
CA PHE A 31 -10.00 -4.43 5.11
C PHE A 31 -10.91 -5.44 5.83
N LYS A 32 -11.53 -6.37 5.11
CA LYS A 32 -12.31 -7.47 5.70
C LYS A 32 -11.39 -8.39 6.50
N ASP A 33 -10.25 -8.78 5.95
CA ASP A 33 -9.28 -9.66 6.61
C ASP A 33 -8.68 -8.98 7.86
N ILE A 34 -8.30 -7.70 7.77
CA ILE A 34 -7.81 -6.93 8.92
C ILE A 34 -8.85 -6.92 10.05
N ARG A 35 -10.13 -6.67 9.71
CA ARG A 35 -11.22 -6.67 10.70
C ARG A 35 -11.43 -8.04 11.32
N GLN A 36 -11.30 -9.11 10.56
CA GLN A 36 -11.41 -10.48 11.07
C GLN A 36 -10.25 -10.83 12.02
N ILE A 37 -9.04 -10.36 11.74
CA ILE A 37 -7.83 -10.69 12.52
C ILE A 37 -7.69 -9.82 13.77
N PHE A 38 -7.97 -8.52 13.66
CA PHE A 38 -7.69 -7.51 14.70
C PHE A 38 -8.93 -6.78 15.22
N GLY A 39 -10.10 -6.94 14.59
CA GLY A 39 -11.36 -6.32 14.99
C GLY A 39 -11.52 -4.86 14.52
N ARG A 40 -10.45 -4.06 14.54
CA ARG A 40 -10.45 -2.66 14.09
C ARG A 40 -9.08 -2.21 13.57
N ILE A 41 -9.04 -1.01 13.01
CA ILE A 41 -7.82 -0.30 12.63
C ILE A 41 -7.74 0.96 13.47
N ASP A 42 -6.65 1.11 14.23
CA ASP A 42 -6.38 2.32 15.01
C ASP A 42 -5.68 3.41 14.18
N VAL A 43 -4.77 3.00 13.28
CA VAL A 43 -4.00 3.89 12.40
C VAL A 43 -3.88 3.26 11.01
N CYS A 44 -4.10 4.04 9.96
CA CYS A 44 -3.87 3.66 8.57
C CYS A 44 -2.80 4.59 7.97
N ILE A 45 -1.72 4.01 7.46
CA ILE A 45 -0.67 4.73 6.74
C ILE A 45 -0.86 4.43 5.26
N ASN A 46 -1.47 5.36 4.53
CA ASN A 46 -1.64 5.23 3.08
C ASN A 46 -0.36 5.70 2.36
N ASN A 47 0.65 4.82 2.28
CA ASN A 47 1.97 5.13 1.70
C ASN A 47 2.17 4.52 0.30
N ALA A 48 1.15 3.90 -0.30
CA ALA A 48 1.30 3.42 -1.66
C ALA A 48 1.36 4.59 -2.64
N GLY A 49 2.25 4.46 -3.61
CA GLY A 49 2.44 5.45 -4.66
C GLY A 49 3.56 5.02 -5.59
N LEU A 50 3.51 5.56 -6.80
CA LEU A 50 4.57 5.40 -7.79
C LEU A 50 5.04 6.78 -8.25
N GLY A 51 6.32 6.89 -8.58
CA GLY A 51 6.92 8.08 -9.15
C GLY A 51 7.31 7.82 -10.59
N GLU A 52 7.05 8.80 -11.46
CA GLU A 52 7.48 8.83 -12.85
C GLU A 52 8.51 9.95 -13.00
N ASP A 53 9.67 9.62 -13.56
CA ASP A 53 10.71 10.60 -13.87
C ASP A 53 10.43 11.23 -15.23
N ALA A 54 9.58 12.26 -15.23
CA ALA A 54 9.13 12.94 -16.44
C ALA A 54 9.27 14.47 -16.33
N PRO A 55 9.77 15.17 -17.38
CA PRO A 55 9.84 16.64 -17.35
C PRO A 55 8.45 17.27 -17.33
N LEU A 56 8.26 18.32 -16.54
CA LEU A 56 6.95 18.97 -16.40
C LEU A 56 6.37 19.51 -17.72
N LEU A 57 7.21 20.05 -18.61
CA LEU A 57 6.77 20.69 -19.85
C LEU A 57 6.56 19.70 -21.01
N THR A 58 7.18 18.53 -20.96
CA THR A 58 7.24 17.60 -22.10
C THR A 58 6.82 16.17 -21.74
N GLY A 59 6.58 15.87 -20.47
CA GLY A 59 6.10 14.59 -20.00
C GLY A 59 4.66 14.33 -20.44
N SER A 60 4.29 13.05 -20.56
CA SER A 60 2.94 12.69 -20.96
C SER A 60 1.97 12.89 -19.79
N SER A 61 0.80 13.46 -20.09
CA SER A 61 -0.29 13.54 -19.11
C SER A 61 -0.77 12.16 -18.61
N SER A 62 -0.52 11.07 -19.34
CA SER A 62 -0.79 9.71 -18.88
C SER A 62 0.05 9.35 -17.65
N ASP A 63 1.30 9.76 -17.64
CA ASP A 63 2.28 9.37 -16.62
C ASP A 63 1.93 10.08 -15.31
N PHE A 64 1.56 11.36 -15.39
CA PHE A 64 1.00 12.11 -14.26
C PHE A 64 -0.31 11.51 -13.74
N ARG A 65 -1.21 11.04 -14.61
CA ARG A 65 -2.44 10.36 -14.16
C ARG A 65 -2.12 9.05 -13.45
N ASN A 66 -1.15 8.28 -13.95
CA ASN A 66 -0.72 7.04 -13.32
C ASN A 66 -0.21 7.29 -11.90
N MET A 67 0.63 8.32 -11.69
CA MET A 67 1.12 8.70 -10.36
C MET A 67 0.03 9.19 -9.39
N LEU A 68 -0.99 9.89 -9.90
CA LEU A 68 -2.02 10.51 -9.05
C LEU A 68 -3.21 9.60 -8.76
N TRP A 69 -3.40 8.55 -9.56
CA TRP A 69 -4.53 7.64 -9.46
C TRP A 69 -4.24 6.41 -8.57
N THR A 70 -2.99 6.18 -8.18
CA THR A 70 -2.63 5.16 -7.18
C THR A 70 -3.30 5.36 -5.83
#